data_AF-A0A1Q9XK04-F1
#
_entry.id   AF-A0A1Q9XK04-F1
#
_cell.length_a   1.000
_cell.length_b   1.000
_cell.length_c   1.000
_cell.angle_alpha   90.00
_cell.angle_beta   90.00
_cell.angle_gamma   90.00
#
_symmetry.space_group_name_H-M   'P 1'
#
loop_
_entity.id
_entity.type
_entity.pdbx_description
1 polymer ?
#
loop_
_entity_poly.entity_id
_entity_poly.type
_entity_poly.pdbx_seq_one_letter_code
_entity_poly.pdbx_strand_id
1 'polypeptide(L)'
;MNKRLVFLAIALVTLLGGCQSTHDYLLAQDYPPAFASGYADGCSSGDSAAKALGAFRKDVPQYLADNQYASGWDDGFRQCQASANAGIERRLQPDSDRDRDW
;
A
#
# COMPACT_ATOMS: atom_id res chain seq x y z
N MET A 1 -41.00 13.85 2.75
CA MET A 1 -39.64 13.42 2.37
C MET A 1 -39.74 12.09 1.64
N ASN A 2 -39.40 12.03 0.35
CA ASN A 2 -39.68 10.86 -0.48
C ASN A 2 -38.72 9.71 -0.16
N LYS A 3 -39.24 8.59 0.33
CA LYS A 3 -38.46 7.37 0.65
C LYS A 3 -37.55 6.93 -0.50
N ARG A 4 -38.00 7.12 -1.75
CA ARG A 4 -37.21 6.83 -2.98
C ARG A 4 -35.94 7.68 -3.10
N LEU A 5 -36.01 8.97 -2.76
CA LEU A 5 -34.85 9.87 -2.76
C LEU A 5 -33.87 9.49 -1.65
N VAL A 6 -34.38 9.04 -0.50
CA VAL A 6 -33.54 8.55 0.61
C VAL A 6 -32.78 7.27 0.22
N PHE A 7 -33.46 6.31 -0.41
CA PHE A 7 -32.80 5.08 -0.89
C PHE A 7 -31.74 5.34 -1.97
N LEU A 8 -32.02 6.25 -2.92
CA LEU A 8 -31.06 6.66 -3.95
C LEU A 8 -29.84 7.36 -3.35
N ALA A 9 -30.04 8.22 -2.35
CA ALA A 9 -28.94 8.90 -1.66
C ALA A 9 -28.05 7.91 -0.89
N ILE A 10 -28.62 6.92 -0.21
CA ILE A 10 -27.85 5.90 0.52
C ILE A 10 -27.03 5.03 -0.45
N ALA A 11 -27.63 4.60 -1.57
CA ALA A 11 -26.92 3.80 -2.58
C ALA A 11 -25.76 4.57 -3.24
N LEU A 12 -25.94 5.89 -3.44
CA LEU A 12 -24.89 6.74 -4.01
C LEU A 12 -23.73 6.97 -3.04
N VAL A 13 -24.00 7.07 -1.73
CA VAL A 13 -22.96 7.21 -0.70
C VAL A 13 -22.11 5.93 -0.57
N THR A 14 -22.69 4.75 -0.75
CA THR A 14 -21.93 3.48 -0.68
C THR A 14 -20.97 3.26 -1.86
N LEU A 15 -21.19 3.93 -2.99
CA LEU A 15 -20.34 3.82 -4.18
C LEU A 15 -19.05 4.67 -4.10
N LEU A 16 -18.91 5.50 -3.07
CA LEU A 16 -17.75 6.38 -2.88
C LEU A 16 -16.66 5.77 -1.95
N GLY A 17 -16.84 4.55 -1.44
CA GLY A 17 -15.81 3.81 -0.70
C GLY A 17 -15.10 2.80 -1.62
N GLY A 18 -13.77 2.71 -1.69
CA GLY A 18 -12.77 3.35 -0.86
C GLY A 18 -11.34 3.08 -1.36
N CYS A 19 -10.44 3.98 -1.02
CA CYS A 19 -9.04 3.62 -0.87
C CYS A 19 -8.91 2.98 0.51
N GLN A 20 -8.94 1.64 0.59
CA GLN A 20 -8.57 0.97 1.82
C GLN A 20 -7.05 0.99 1.93
N SER A 21 -6.52 1.45 3.07
CA SER A 21 -5.09 1.37 3.32
C SER A 21 -4.71 -0.11 3.51
N THR A 22 -3.50 -0.50 3.09
CA THR A 22 -3.03 -1.88 3.32
C THR A 22 -2.96 -2.22 4.81
N HIS A 23 -2.74 -1.21 5.67
CA HIS A 23 -2.81 -1.36 7.12
C HIS A 23 -4.18 -1.86 7.58
N ASP A 24 -5.25 -1.16 7.18
CA ASP A 24 -6.63 -1.53 7.55
C ASP A 24 -7.01 -2.89 6.97
N TYR A 25 -6.52 -3.22 5.78
CA TYR A 25 -6.71 -4.53 5.16
C TYR A 25 -6.04 -5.66 5.94
N LEU A 26 -4.81 -5.44 6.43
CA LEU A 26 -4.12 -6.41 7.26
C LEU A 26 -4.84 -6.61 8.60
N LEU A 27 -5.29 -5.52 9.23
CA LEU A 27 -6.09 -5.60 10.46
C LEU A 27 -7.40 -6.38 10.24
N ALA A 28 -8.09 -6.15 9.12
CA ALA A 28 -9.31 -6.86 8.77
C ALA A 28 -9.10 -8.37 8.51
N GLN A 29 -7.85 -8.79 8.30
CA GLN A 29 -7.45 -10.19 8.16
C GLN A 29 -6.81 -10.75 9.44
N ASP A 30 -7.05 -10.11 10.59
CA ASP A 30 -6.53 -10.52 11.90
C ASP A 30 -4.99 -10.55 12.00
N TYR A 31 -4.28 -9.81 11.14
CA TYR A 31 -2.86 -9.61 11.35
C TYR A 31 -2.61 -8.77 12.61
N PRO A 32 -1.52 -9.01 13.34
CA PRO A 32 -1.20 -8.24 14.53
C PRO A 32 -1.07 -6.73 14.23
N PRO A 33 -1.56 -5.84 15.11
CA PRO A 33 -1.48 -4.39 14.89
C PRO A 33 -0.06 -3.85 14.72
N ALA A 34 0.90 -4.44 15.44
CA ALA A 34 2.31 -4.11 15.30
C ALA A 34 2.84 -4.46 13.89
N PHE A 35 2.46 -5.62 13.36
CA PHE A 35 2.81 -6.04 11.99
C PHE A 35 2.21 -5.09 10.95
N ALA A 36 0.92 -4.77 11.06
CA ALA A 36 0.25 -3.86 10.11
C ALA A 36 0.90 -2.47 10.12
N SER A 37 1.25 -1.95 11.30
CA SER A 37 1.92 -0.66 11.45
C SER A 37 3.33 -0.68 10.88
N GLY A 38 4.10 -1.72 11.19
CA GLY A 38 5.42 -1.96 10.59
C GLY A 38 5.33 -2.01 9.07
N TYR A 39 4.38 -2.76 8.53
CA TYR A 39 4.17 -2.88 7.09
C TYR A 39 3.90 -1.53 6.41
N ALA A 40 3.06 -0.69 7.00
CA ALA A 40 2.76 0.63 6.44
C ALA A 40 4.02 1.54 6.39
N ASP A 41 4.80 1.56 7.47
CA ASP A 41 6.05 2.32 7.56
C ASP A 41 7.13 1.79 6.61
N GLY A 42 7.27 0.47 6.55
CA GLY A 42 8.14 -0.23 5.61
C GLY A 42 7.78 0.08 4.17
N CYS A 43 6.50 0.00 3.80
CA CYS A 43 6.02 0.28 2.46
C CYS A 43 6.31 1.71 2.01
N SER A 44 6.03 2.71 2.86
CA SER A 44 6.37 4.12 2.61
C SER A 44 7.87 4.31 2.38
N SER A 45 8.70 3.56 3.12
CA SER A 45 10.16 3.60 3.03
C SER A 45 10.68 2.93 1.75
N GLY A 46 10.13 1.77 1.38
CA GLY A 46 10.49 1.05 0.16
C GLY A 46 10.14 1.83 -1.10
N ASP A 47 8.97 2.48 -1.11
CA ASP A 47 8.55 3.39 -2.17
C ASP A 47 9.51 4.57 -2.36
N SER A 48 9.90 5.19 -1.24
CA SER A 48 10.87 6.29 -1.22
C SER A 48 12.26 5.84 -1.66
N ALA A 49 12.67 4.62 -1.31
CA ALA A 49 13.94 4.05 -1.74
C ALA A 49 13.99 3.83 -3.26
N ALA A 50 12.93 3.26 -3.86
CA ALA A 50 12.81 3.07 -5.30
C ALA A 50 12.86 4.40 -6.08
N LYS A 51 12.27 5.46 -5.51
CA LYS A 51 12.22 6.80 -6.11
C LYS A 51 13.41 7.70 -5.72
N ALA A 52 14.39 7.18 -4.97
CA ALA A 52 15.53 7.93 -4.44
C ALA A 52 15.14 9.23 -3.67
N LEU A 53 14.01 9.22 -2.97
CA LEU A 53 13.48 10.39 -2.24
C LEU A 53 14.09 10.57 -0.84
N GLY A 54 14.77 9.56 -0.30
CA GLY A 54 15.49 9.64 0.97
C GLY A 54 14.64 9.67 2.25
N ALA A 55 13.30 9.60 2.13
CA ALA A 55 12.40 9.56 3.28
C ALA A 55 12.18 8.11 3.75
N PHE A 56 12.66 7.77 4.95
CA PHE A 56 12.43 6.47 5.57
C PHE A 56 11.64 6.65 6.86
N ARG A 57 10.52 5.94 6.98
CA ARG A 57 9.79 5.80 8.23
C ARG A 57 10.16 4.46 8.85
N LYS A 58 10.96 4.51 9.91
CA LYS A 58 11.31 3.34 10.73
C LYS A 58 11.40 3.80 12.18
N ASP A 59 10.45 3.38 13.01
CA ASP A 59 10.58 3.52 14.46
C ASP A 59 11.65 2.53 14.93
N VAL A 60 12.89 3.00 15.06
CA VAL A 60 14.04 2.14 15.38
C VAL A 60 13.89 1.48 16.75
N PRO A 61 13.52 2.20 17.84
CA PRO A 61 13.25 1.58 19.13
C PRO A 61 12.21 0.45 19.03
N GLN A 62 11.07 0.68 18.36
CA GLN A 62 10.03 -0.34 18.23
C GLN A 62 10.50 -1.52 17.36
N TYR A 63 11.20 -1.25 16.27
CA TYR A 63 11.77 -2.29 15.40
C TYR A 63 12.72 -3.22 16.15
N LEU A 64 13.51 -2.70 17.10
CA LEU A 64 14.41 -3.52 17.90
C LEU A 64 13.69 -4.27 19.03
N ALA A 65 12.53 -3.78 19.48
CA ALA A 65 11.81 -4.33 20.63
C ALA A 65 10.68 -5.30 20.25
N ASP A 66 10.08 -5.15 19.07
CA ASP A 66 8.89 -5.90 18.64
C ASP A 66 9.14 -6.61 17.30
N ASN A 67 9.29 -7.94 17.36
CA ASN A 67 9.50 -8.78 16.19
C ASN A 67 8.36 -8.68 15.15
N GLN A 68 7.12 -8.41 15.57
CA GLN A 68 6.00 -8.29 14.65
C GLN A 68 6.09 -7.00 13.85
N TYR A 69 6.40 -5.88 14.52
CA TYR A 69 6.68 -4.62 13.81
C TYR A 69 7.87 -4.77 12.88
N ALA A 70 8.96 -5.40 13.33
CA ALA A 70 10.15 -5.62 12.51
C ALA A 70 9.85 -6.43 11.25
N SER A 71 9.13 -7.54 11.40
CA SER A 71 8.73 -8.41 10.30
C SER A 71 7.82 -7.68 9.32
N GLY A 72 6.82 -6.94 9.82
CA GLY A 72 5.94 -6.11 9.01
C GLY A 72 6.73 -5.06 8.22
N TRP A 73 7.66 -4.36 8.88
CA TRP A 73 8.49 -3.33 8.27
C TRP A 73 9.34 -3.88 7.13
N ASP A 74 10.02 -5.00 7.36
CA ASP A 74 10.86 -5.64 6.37
C ASP A 74 10.05 -6.13 5.15
N ASP A 75 8.87 -6.70 5.39
CA ASP A 75 7.97 -7.17 4.33
C ASP A 75 7.38 -6.01 3.51
N GLY A 76 6.86 -4.98 4.18
CA GLY A 76 6.34 -3.79 3.54
C GLY A 76 7.40 -3.09 2.69
N PHE A 77 8.62 -2.96 3.21
CA PHE A 77 9.75 -2.37 2.49
C PHE A 77 10.04 -3.12 1.19
N ARG A 78 10.24 -4.45 1.27
CA ARG A 78 10.56 -5.28 0.10
C ARG A 78 9.46 -5.20 -0.96
N GLN A 79 8.21 -5.34 -0.55
CA GLN A 79 7.08 -5.41 -1.50
C GLN A 79 6.87 -4.08 -2.22
N CYS A 80 6.86 -2.96 -1.49
CA CYS A 80 6.59 -1.66 -2.11
C CYS A 80 7.79 -1.12 -2.89
N GLN A 81 9.03 -1.45 -2.49
CA GLN A 81 10.21 -1.17 -3.31
C GLN A 81 10.14 -1.92 -4.65
N ALA A 82 9.86 -3.23 -4.62
CA ALA A 82 9.74 -4.03 -5.83
C ALA A 82 8.62 -3.53 -6.75
N SER A 83 7.45 -3.23 -6.19
CA SER A 83 6.32 -2.67 -6.94
C SER A 83 6.65 -1.32 -7.59
N ALA A 84 7.28 -0.41 -6.84
CA ALA A 84 7.70 0.88 -7.36
C ALA A 84 8.76 0.75 -8.47
N ASN A 85 9.75 -0.13 -8.30
CA ASN A 85 10.75 -0.42 -9.32
C ASN A 85 10.12 -0.99 -10.59
N ALA A 86 9.25 -2.00 -10.47
CA ALA A 86 8.54 -2.56 -11.63
C ALA A 86 7.69 -1.50 -12.35
N GLY A 87 7.09 -0.57 -11.61
CA GLY A 87 6.36 0.57 -12.18
C GLY A 87 7.27 1.57 -12.90
N ILE A 88 8.50 1.77 -12.43
CA ILE A 88 9.51 2.60 -13.09
C ILE A 88 10.00 1.88 -14.37
N GLU A 89 10.38 0.62 -14.27
CA GLU A 89 10.84 -0.21 -15.39
C GLU A 89 9.81 -0.23 -16.53
N ARG A 90 8.54 -0.48 -16.23
CA ARG A 90 7.46 -0.45 -17.23
C ARG A 90 7.37 0.88 -17.97
N ARG A 91 7.62 2.00 -17.30
CA ARG A 91 7.62 3.33 -17.94
C ARG A 91 8.85 3.60 -18.79
N LEU A 92 9.98 2.96 -18.45
CA LEU A 92 11.23 3.09 -19.18
C LEU A 92 11.34 2.11 -20.35
N GLN A 93 10.60 1.01 -20.31
CA GLN A 93 10.53 0.01 -21.38
C GLN A 93 10.06 0.69 -22.68
N PRO A 94 10.91 0.75 -23.73
CA PRO A 94 10.48 1.24 -25.03
C PRO A 94 9.42 0.29 -25.60
N ASP A 95 8.38 0.86 -26.19
CA ASP A 95 7.33 0.11 -26.88
C ASP A 95 7.96 -0.76 -27.96
N SER A 96 7.93 -2.09 -27.78
CA SER A 96 8.56 -3.01 -28.73
C SER A 96 7.57 -3.34 -29.85
N ASP A 97 8.03 -3.48 -31.09
CA ASP A 97 7.13 -3.84 -32.19
C ASP A 97 6.40 -5.18 -31.93
N ARG A 98 7.01 -6.08 -31.14
CA ARG A 98 6.37 -7.31 -30.64
C ARG A 98 5.12 -7.06 -29.78
N ASP A 99 5.07 -5.94 -29.07
CA ASP A 99 3.91 -5.55 -28.26
C ASP A 99 2.79 -4.88 -29.10
N ARG A 100 2.99 -4.67 -30.41
CA ARG A 100 1.94 -4.18 -31.31
C ARG A 100 1.28 -5.27 -32.15
N ASP A 101 1.91 -6.43 -32.24
CA ASP A 101 1.49 -7.55 -33.08
C ASP A 101 0.59 -8.59 -32.34
N TRP A 102 0.16 -8.31 -31.11
CA TRP A 102 -0.81 -9.10 -30.34
C TRP A 102 -2.18 -8.42 -30.23
#